data_AF-A0A5E4J876-F1
#
_entry.id   AF-A0A5E4J876-F1
#
_cell.length_a   1.000
_cell.length_b   1.000
_cell.length_c   1.000
_cell.angle_alpha   90.00
_cell.angle_beta   90.00
_cell.angle_gamma   90.00
#
_symmetry.space_group_name_H-M   'P 1'
#
loop_
_entity.id
_entity.type
_entity.pdbx_description
1 polymer ?
#
loop_
_entity_poly.entity_id
_entity_poly.type
_entity_poly.pdbx_seq_one_letter_code
_entity_poly.pdbx_strand_id
1 'polypeptide(L)'
;MKATLPDGKSLEFSKGETALDVAKRIGERLAGAAVACRINGELKDIDTPLAADCKFSVVTWKDAEGKEVFWHSASHVMAKAVKRLYPGTKLTIGPPVEEGFYYDFDSEHNFTPEDFAKIEAEFAKIVKDDEKFERSELGTKEAKELFGKIHENYKVEMITELEGMGEHKVSIYRTGADFVDMCRGPHLPSTGKLKAFKIMKNAGAYWHGDINNKMLQRLYALAYPEKKMMDERMKFLEEAEKRDHRKLGRELGIFMTHEWALPGSPFFLNNGAVIYHELQKFMREEYLKRGYQEVITPQMFKKKLCETSCHWEHYR
;
A
#
# COMPACT_ATOMS: atom_id res chain seq x y z
N MET A 1 -1.97 31.40 21.18
CA MET A 1 -1.54 30.02 21.54
C MET A 1 -0.21 29.75 20.88
N LYS A 2 0.54 28.75 21.34
CA LYS A 2 1.92 28.51 20.92
C LYS A 2 2.10 27.12 20.32
N ALA A 3 2.63 27.09 19.10
CA ALA A 3 3.09 25.88 18.43
C ALA A 3 4.60 25.77 18.64
N THR A 4 5.05 24.75 19.35
CA THR A 4 6.48 24.51 19.64
C THR A 4 7.06 23.62 18.56
N LEU A 5 8.06 24.14 17.86
CA LEU A 5 8.76 23.49 16.74
C LEU A 5 9.85 22.52 17.24
N PRO A 6 10.35 21.61 16.38
CA PRO A 6 11.41 20.68 16.76
C PRO A 6 12.74 21.34 17.15
N ASP A 7 13.00 22.56 16.67
CA ASP A 7 14.18 23.36 17.02
C ASP A 7 14.03 24.12 18.35
N GLY A 8 12.93 23.90 19.07
CA GLY A 8 12.62 24.55 20.35
C GLY A 8 12.02 25.95 20.22
N LYS A 9 11.90 26.51 19.01
CA LYS A 9 11.23 27.80 18.81
C LYS A 9 9.73 27.65 18.96
N SER A 10 9.06 28.72 19.39
CA SER A 10 7.61 28.78 19.45
C SER A 10 7.08 29.78 18.44
N LEU A 11 6.03 29.40 17.72
CA LEU A 11 5.26 30.29 16.86
C LEU A 11 3.90 30.56 17.49
N GLU A 12 3.49 31.82 17.49
CA GLU A 12 2.15 32.19 17.94
C GLU A 12 1.14 31.97 16.81
N PHE A 13 -0.05 31.50 17.19
CA PHE A 13 -1.19 31.31 16.30
C PHE A 13 -2.50 31.62 17.02
N SER A 14 -3.51 32.03 16.25
CA SER A 14 -4.88 32.32 16.69
C SER A 14 -5.73 31.05 16.70
N LYS A 15 -6.78 31.02 17.53
CA LYS A 15 -7.67 29.86 17.62
C LYS A 15 -8.34 29.56 16.29
N GLY A 16 -8.20 28.32 15.84
CA GLY A 16 -8.77 27.87 14.56
C GLY A 16 -7.86 28.08 13.35
N GLU A 17 -6.66 28.67 13.52
CA GLU A 17 -5.65 28.65 12.45
C GLU A 17 -5.25 27.20 12.13
N THR A 18 -5.07 26.91 10.85
CA THR A 18 -4.73 25.56 10.41
C THR A 18 -3.24 25.27 10.60
N ALA A 19 -2.90 23.99 10.70
CA ALA A 19 -1.50 23.55 10.68
C ALA A 19 -0.76 24.03 9.41
N LEU A 20 -1.47 24.19 8.28
CA LEU A 20 -0.93 24.74 7.04
C LEU A 20 -0.54 26.22 7.18
N ASP A 21 -1.35 27.03 7.87
CA ASP A 21 -1.06 28.45 8.10
C ASP A 21 0.19 28.63 8.96
N VAL A 22 0.35 27.78 9.99
CA VAL A 22 1.58 27.73 10.80
C VAL A 22 2.77 27.28 9.94
N ALA A 23 2.60 26.28 9.08
CA ALA A 23 3.66 25.82 8.17
C ALA A 23 4.12 26.92 7.20
N LYS A 24 3.21 27.75 6.68
CA LYS A 24 3.54 28.89 5.81
C LYS A 24 4.43 29.92 6.51
N ARG A 25 4.19 30.18 7.80
CA ARG A 25 5.03 31.09 8.62
C ARG A 25 6.44 30.55 8.85
N ILE A 26 6.61 29.22 8.88
CA ILE A 26 7.96 28.60 8.93
C ILE A 26 8.67 28.81 7.59
N GLY A 27 7.95 28.64 6.48
CA GLY A 27 8.42 29.03 5.16
C GLY A 27 7.59 28.44 4.03
N GLU A 28 7.37 29.23 2.99
CA GLU A 28 6.58 28.87 1.80
C GLU A 28 7.03 27.55 1.15
N ARG A 29 8.35 27.32 1.07
CA ARG A 29 8.89 26.07 0.50
C ARG A 29 8.50 24.84 1.33
N LEU A 30 8.48 24.97 2.66
CA LEU A 30 8.10 23.87 3.55
C LEU A 30 6.59 23.62 3.47
N ALA A 31 5.78 24.68 3.47
CA ALA A 31 4.33 24.57 3.28
C ALA A 31 3.96 23.93 1.93
N GLY A 32 4.66 24.29 0.85
CA GLY A 32 4.49 23.65 -0.46
C GLY A 32 4.81 22.15 -0.42
N ALA A 33 5.86 21.75 0.29
CA ALA A 33 6.27 20.35 0.45
C ALA A 33 5.51 19.56 1.54
N ALA A 34 4.63 20.21 2.31
CA ALA A 34 3.90 19.59 3.40
C ALA A 34 2.92 18.53 2.88
N VAL A 35 3.00 17.33 3.45
CA VAL A 35 2.09 16.21 3.18
C VAL A 35 1.05 16.12 4.30
N ALA A 36 1.50 16.15 5.55
CA ALA A 36 0.70 16.09 6.76
C ALA A 36 1.41 16.88 7.87
N CYS A 37 0.88 16.83 9.09
CA CYS A 37 1.54 17.39 10.26
C CYS A 37 1.51 16.43 11.44
N ARG A 38 2.43 16.60 12.40
CA ARG A 38 2.32 16.01 13.73
C ARG A 38 1.92 17.08 14.72
N ILE A 39 0.87 16.81 15.47
CA ILE A 39 0.37 17.65 16.56
C ILE A 39 0.44 16.80 17.83
N ASN A 40 1.30 17.19 18.78
CA ASN A 40 1.55 16.43 20.02
C ASN A 40 1.97 14.96 19.79
N GLY A 41 2.64 14.69 18.66
CA GLY A 41 3.09 13.35 18.28
C GLY A 41 2.09 12.55 17.44
N GLU A 42 0.85 13.02 17.30
CA GLU A 42 -0.17 12.38 16.45
C GLU A 42 -0.12 12.93 15.03
N LEU A 43 -0.16 12.04 14.03
CA LEU A 43 -0.21 12.38 12.62
C LEU A 43 -1.62 12.85 12.22
N LYS A 44 -1.74 14.06 11.66
CA LYS A 44 -3.02 14.69 11.27
C LYS A 44 -2.92 15.41 9.93
N ASP A 45 -4.07 15.67 9.31
CA ASP A 45 -4.14 16.45 8.07
C ASP A 45 -3.52 17.83 8.26
N ILE A 46 -2.85 18.34 7.23
CA ILE A 46 -2.21 19.65 7.30
C ILE A 46 -3.24 20.79 7.45
N ASP A 47 -4.49 20.57 7.07
CA ASP A 47 -5.58 21.54 7.23
C ASP A 47 -6.27 21.47 8.61
N THR A 48 -5.79 20.60 9.51
CA THR A 48 -6.35 20.46 10.87
C THR A 48 -6.23 21.79 11.63
N PRO A 49 -7.34 22.34 12.17
CA PRO A 49 -7.31 23.54 13.01
C PRO A 49 -6.61 23.28 14.34
N LEU A 50 -5.75 24.20 14.75
CA LEU A 50 -5.08 24.17 16.05
C LEU A 50 -5.94 24.85 17.11
N ALA A 51 -6.21 24.13 18.21
CA ALA A 51 -7.14 24.55 19.26
C ALA A 51 -6.49 24.92 20.60
N ALA A 52 -5.26 24.47 20.83
CA ALA A 52 -4.51 24.67 22.08
C ALA A 52 -3.00 24.62 21.80
N ASP A 53 -2.20 25.04 22.79
CA ASP A 53 -0.74 24.94 22.74
C ASP A 53 -0.32 23.49 22.43
N CYS A 54 0.60 23.32 21.49
CA CYS A 54 0.97 22.01 20.99
C CYS A 54 2.42 21.93 20.52
N LYS A 55 2.96 20.72 20.49
CA LYS A 55 4.19 20.40 19.74
C LYS A 55 3.81 20.20 18.28
N PHE A 56 4.47 20.90 17.37
CA PHE A 56 4.13 20.93 15.96
C PHE A 56 5.35 20.57 15.11
N SER A 57 5.16 19.67 14.14
CA SER A 57 6.14 19.45 13.08
C SER A 57 5.45 19.15 11.75
N VAL A 58 6.03 19.64 10.66
CA VAL A 58 5.54 19.35 9.30
C VAL A 58 6.10 17.99 8.86
N VAL A 59 5.23 17.15 8.29
CA VAL A 59 5.62 15.88 7.66
C VAL A 59 5.68 16.08 6.15
N THR A 60 6.75 15.61 5.53
CA THR A 60 7.02 15.78 4.11
C THR A 60 7.22 14.42 3.44
N TRP A 61 7.31 14.39 2.10
CA TRP A 61 7.63 13.19 1.33
C TRP A 61 8.94 12.48 1.74
N LYS A 62 9.87 13.19 2.40
CA LYS A 62 11.13 12.61 2.85
C LYS A 62 10.97 11.69 4.06
N ASP A 63 9.88 11.85 4.80
CA ASP A 63 9.56 11.07 5.99
C ASP A 63 8.82 9.78 5.59
N ALA A 64 9.06 8.67 6.31
CA ALA A 64 8.42 7.39 6.01
C ALA A 64 6.89 7.48 6.05
N GLU A 65 6.34 8.03 7.14
CA GLU A 65 4.90 8.30 7.28
C GLU A 65 4.37 9.27 6.22
N GLY A 66 5.21 10.19 5.73
CA GLY A 66 4.84 11.10 4.65
C GLY A 66 4.65 10.36 3.32
N LYS A 67 5.44 9.32 3.04
CA LYS A 67 5.21 8.47 1.86
C LYS A 67 3.92 7.67 2.01
N GLU A 68 3.65 7.12 3.20
CA GLU A 68 2.42 6.39 3.48
C GLU A 68 1.18 7.25 3.27
N VAL A 69 1.13 8.46 3.83
CA VAL A 69 0.02 9.41 3.62
C VAL A 69 -0.14 9.79 2.14
N PHE A 70 0.97 10.01 1.45
CA PHE A 70 0.96 10.36 0.03
C PHE A 70 0.38 9.21 -0.81
N TRP A 71 0.84 7.98 -0.60
CA TRP A 71 0.34 6.80 -1.30
C TRP A 71 -1.09 6.46 -0.93
N HIS A 72 -1.48 6.69 0.32
CA HIS A 72 -2.84 6.55 0.77
C HIS A 72 -3.78 7.55 0.07
N SER A 73 -3.33 8.79 -0.13
CA SER A 73 -4.08 9.78 -0.92
C SER A 73 -4.15 9.44 -2.40
N ALA A 74 -3.07 8.90 -2.95
CA ALA A 74 -3.03 8.40 -4.32
C ALA A 74 -4.00 7.23 -4.52
N SER A 75 -4.17 6.35 -3.53
CA SER A 75 -5.11 5.23 -3.60
C SER A 75 -6.56 5.72 -3.70
N HIS A 76 -6.93 6.78 -3.00
CA HIS A 76 -8.25 7.39 -3.11
C HIS A 76 -8.49 8.02 -4.49
N VAL A 77 -7.50 8.71 -5.05
CA VAL A 77 -7.63 9.28 -6.42
C VAL A 77 -7.73 8.18 -7.47
N MET A 78 -6.98 7.08 -7.31
CA MET A 78 -7.12 5.90 -8.17
C MET A 78 -8.52 5.29 -8.06
N ALA A 79 -9.05 5.13 -6.84
CA ALA A 79 -10.41 4.64 -6.63
C ALA A 79 -11.45 5.53 -7.28
N LYS A 80 -11.30 6.86 -7.16
CA LYS A 80 -12.14 7.84 -7.86
C LYS A 80 -12.07 7.70 -9.38
N ALA A 81 -10.87 7.59 -9.95
CA ALA A 81 -10.67 7.40 -11.39
C ALA A 81 -11.36 6.11 -11.88
N VAL A 82 -11.22 5.00 -11.14
CA VAL A 82 -11.88 3.73 -11.45
C VAL A 82 -13.40 3.87 -11.39
N LYS A 83 -13.96 4.53 -10.35
CA LYS A 83 -15.42 4.75 -10.24
C LYS A 83 -15.99 5.59 -11.40
N ARG A 84 -15.24 6.59 -11.88
CA ARG A 84 -15.66 7.41 -13.03
C ARG A 84 -15.69 6.62 -14.33
N LEU A 85 -14.69 5.76 -14.56
CA LEU A 85 -14.56 4.97 -15.79
C LEU A 85 -15.44 3.72 -15.80
N TYR A 86 -15.63 3.10 -14.64
CA TYR A 86 -16.35 1.83 -14.47
C TYR A 86 -17.42 1.96 -13.39
N PRO A 87 -18.54 2.67 -13.67
CA PRO A 87 -19.66 2.77 -12.76
C PRO A 87 -20.17 1.39 -12.32
N GLY A 88 -20.50 1.24 -11.04
CA GLY A 88 -20.91 -0.04 -10.45
C GLY A 88 -19.77 -0.83 -9.78
N THR A 89 -18.51 -0.46 -10.01
CA THR A 89 -17.39 -0.98 -9.23
C THR A 89 -17.56 -0.60 -7.76
N LYS A 90 -17.35 -1.56 -6.85
CA LYS A 90 -17.38 -1.34 -5.39
C LYS A 90 -15.96 -1.28 -4.84
N LEU A 91 -15.77 -0.41 -3.86
CA LEU A 91 -14.48 -0.12 -3.24
C LEU A 91 -14.34 -0.91 -1.95
N THR A 92 -13.19 -1.56 -1.78
CA THR A 92 -12.89 -2.31 -0.55
C THR A 92 -11.76 -1.62 0.24
N ILE A 93 -10.53 -2.10 0.12
CA ILE A 93 -9.36 -1.62 0.87
C ILE A 93 -8.26 -1.13 -0.08
N GLY A 94 -7.60 -0.04 0.29
CA GLY A 94 -6.49 0.52 -0.46
C GLY A 94 -5.35 1.08 0.41
N PRO A 95 -4.64 0.22 1.15
CA PRO A 95 -3.57 0.66 2.03
C PRO A 95 -2.28 1.00 1.27
N PRO A 96 -1.45 1.90 1.81
CA PRO A 96 -0.07 2.01 1.38
C PRO A 96 0.70 0.72 1.70
N VAL A 97 1.72 0.42 0.91
CA VAL A 97 2.68 -0.66 1.11
C VAL A 97 4.11 -0.11 1.00
N GLU A 98 5.12 -0.90 1.34
CA GLU A 98 6.53 -0.46 1.39
C GLU A 98 6.99 0.29 0.14
N GLU A 99 6.54 -0.16 -1.03
CA GLU A 99 6.90 0.42 -2.33
C GLU A 99 5.65 0.77 -3.14
N GLY A 100 4.76 1.59 -2.59
CA GLY A 100 3.58 2.10 -3.29
C GLY A 100 2.27 1.90 -2.54
N PHE A 101 1.24 1.49 -3.26
CA PHE A 101 -0.04 1.12 -2.68
C PHE A 101 -0.75 0.12 -3.60
N TYR A 102 -1.83 -0.44 -3.09
CA TYR A 102 -2.82 -1.09 -3.94
C TYR A 102 -4.21 -0.59 -3.61
N TYR A 103 -5.18 -0.94 -4.45
CA TYR A 103 -6.59 -0.86 -4.11
C TYR A 103 -7.31 -2.10 -4.66
N ASP A 104 -8.14 -2.70 -3.82
CA ASP A 104 -8.97 -3.85 -4.16
C ASP A 104 -10.35 -3.40 -4.64
N PHE A 105 -10.73 -3.89 -5.82
CA PHE A 105 -11.98 -3.55 -6.49
C PHE A 105 -12.85 -4.79 -6.67
N ASP A 106 -14.12 -4.67 -6.33
CA ASP A 106 -15.15 -5.58 -6.80
C ASP A 106 -15.79 -4.99 -8.06
N SER A 107 -15.43 -5.51 -9.22
CA SER A 107 -15.94 -5.07 -10.52
C SER A 107 -16.30 -6.26 -11.39
N GLU A 108 -17.37 -6.12 -12.17
CA GLU A 108 -17.70 -7.09 -13.23
C GLU A 108 -16.72 -6.99 -14.41
N HIS A 109 -16.10 -5.82 -14.60
CA HIS A 109 -15.12 -5.59 -15.66
C HIS A 109 -13.75 -6.09 -15.22
N ASN A 110 -13.11 -6.95 -16.02
CA ASN A 110 -11.75 -7.40 -15.76
C ASN A 110 -10.73 -6.36 -16.23
N PHE A 111 -9.94 -5.80 -15.32
CA PHE A 111 -8.96 -4.77 -15.65
C PHE A 111 -7.80 -5.33 -16.47
N THR A 112 -7.62 -4.75 -17.66
CA THR A 112 -6.56 -5.08 -18.62
C THR A 112 -5.48 -4.01 -18.66
N PRO A 113 -4.28 -4.29 -19.24
CA PRO A 113 -3.26 -3.27 -19.44
C PRO A 113 -3.74 -2.04 -20.23
N GLU A 114 -4.68 -2.21 -21.16
CA GLU A 114 -5.31 -1.11 -21.90
C GLU A 114 -6.14 -0.19 -20.99
N ASP A 115 -6.77 -0.77 -19.97
CA ASP A 115 -7.55 -0.03 -18.98
C ASP A 115 -6.65 0.75 -18.02
N PHE A 116 -5.42 0.28 -17.77
CA PHE A 116 -4.47 1.02 -16.95
C PHE A 116 -4.16 2.39 -17.57
N ALA A 117 -3.96 2.45 -18.89
CA ALA A 117 -3.73 3.71 -19.58
C ALA A 117 -4.93 4.67 -19.47
N LYS A 118 -6.16 4.14 -19.49
CA LYS A 118 -7.37 4.94 -19.28
C LYS A 118 -7.46 5.47 -17.85
N ILE A 119 -7.19 4.61 -16.85
CA ILE A 119 -7.21 4.98 -15.43
C ILE A 119 -6.11 6.02 -15.14
N GLU A 120 -4.91 5.84 -15.68
CA GLU A 120 -3.80 6.82 -15.56
C GLU A 120 -4.17 8.17 -16.18
N ALA A 121 -4.84 8.16 -17.35
CA ALA A 121 -5.32 9.39 -17.98
C ALA A 121 -6.42 10.08 -17.17
N GLU A 122 -7.36 9.34 -16.59
CA GLU A 122 -8.41 9.89 -15.73
C GLU A 122 -7.85 10.39 -14.39
N PHE A 123 -6.89 9.68 -13.80
CA PHE A 123 -6.13 10.13 -12.63
C PHE A 123 -5.48 11.49 -12.90
N ALA A 124 -4.82 11.64 -14.05
CA ALA A 124 -4.19 12.92 -14.43
C ALA A 124 -5.21 14.06 -14.58
N LYS A 125 -6.45 13.80 -15.01
CA LYS A 125 -7.52 14.81 -15.04
C LYS A 125 -7.92 15.22 -13.63
N ILE A 126 -8.16 14.27 -12.74
CA ILE A 126 -8.52 14.56 -11.33
C ILE A 126 -7.42 15.39 -10.66
N VAL A 127 -6.15 15.04 -10.87
CA VAL A 127 -5.00 15.80 -10.34
C VAL A 127 -4.98 17.23 -10.90
N LYS A 128 -5.37 17.44 -12.15
CA LYS A 128 -5.44 18.76 -12.77
C LYS A 128 -6.58 19.61 -12.20
N ASP A 129 -7.66 18.98 -11.75
CA ASP A 129 -8.80 19.66 -11.09
C ASP A 129 -8.41 20.20 -9.69
N ASP A 130 -7.29 19.72 -9.12
CA ASP A 130 -6.72 20.15 -7.83
C ASP A 130 -7.74 20.20 -6.67
N GLU A 131 -8.62 19.20 -6.65
CA GLU A 131 -9.66 19.07 -5.64
C GLU A 131 -9.05 18.85 -4.24
N LYS A 132 -9.69 19.44 -3.23
CA LYS A 132 -9.30 19.27 -1.82
C LYS A 132 -9.81 17.95 -1.25
N PHE A 133 -9.09 17.42 -0.28
CA PHE A 133 -9.56 16.31 0.56
C PHE A 133 -10.25 16.88 1.80
N GLU A 134 -11.58 16.76 1.84
CA GLU A 134 -12.39 17.29 2.93
C GLU A 134 -12.74 16.19 3.93
N ARG A 135 -12.13 16.28 5.12
CA ARG A 135 -12.42 15.36 6.23
C ARG A 135 -13.70 15.77 6.95
N SER A 136 -14.56 14.79 7.21
CA SER A 136 -15.72 14.91 8.10
C SER A 136 -15.82 13.69 9.01
N GLU A 137 -16.47 13.85 10.16
CA GLU A 137 -16.77 12.74 11.07
C GLU A 137 -18.28 12.52 11.10
N LEU A 138 -18.71 11.29 10.86
CA LEU A 138 -20.12 10.89 10.96
C LEU A 138 -20.29 9.80 12.02
N GLY A 139 -21.48 9.70 12.58
CA GLY A 139 -21.85 8.55 13.41
C GLY A 139 -21.91 7.28 12.56
N THR A 140 -21.65 6.11 13.17
CA THR A 140 -21.68 4.81 12.46
C THR A 140 -22.99 4.59 11.68
N LYS A 141 -24.14 4.96 12.26
CA LYS A 141 -25.46 4.85 11.62
C LYS A 141 -25.57 5.71 10.36
N GLU A 142 -25.22 6.99 10.45
CA GLU A 142 -25.25 7.93 9.31
C GLU A 142 -24.27 7.50 8.21
N ALA A 143 -23.09 7.01 8.59
CA ALA A 143 -22.11 6.49 7.66
C ALA A 143 -22.62 5.23 6.93
N LYS A 144 -23.25 4.29 7.65
CA LYS A 144 -23.89 3.10 7.04
C LYS A 144 -24.98 3.50 6.05
N GLU A 145 -25.81 4.48 6.38
CA GLU A 145 -26.84 4.99 5.46
C GLU A 145 -26.22 5.65 4.22
N LEU A 146 -25.14 6.43 4.39
CA LEU A 146 -24.44 7.06 3.28
C LEU A 146 -23.87 6.01 2.32
N PHE A 147 -23.06 5.07 2.82
CA PHE A 147 -22.44 4.03 2.01
C PHE A 147 -23.46 3.03 1.44
N GLY A 148 -24.55 2.76 2.16
CA GLY A 148 -25.67 1.97 1.67
C GLY A 148 -26.38 2.60 0.47
N LYS A 149 -26.60 3.92 0.49
CA LYS A 149 -27.23 4.67 -0.63
C LYS A 149 -26.38 4.66 -1.91
N ILE A 150 -25.06 4.62 -1.78
CA ILE A 150 -24.12 4.51 -2.91
C ILE A 150 -23.70 3.07 -3.23
N HIS A 151 -24.38 2.08 -2.63
CA HIS A 151 -24.17 0.64 -2.84
C HIS A 151 -22.75 0.12 -2.53
N GLU A 152 -22.06 0.76 -1.59
CA GLU A 152 -20.73 0.36 -1.11
C GLU A 152 -20.82 -0.63 0.06
N ASN A 153 -21.28 -1.85 -0.23
CA ASN A 153 -21.57 -2.86 0.78
C ASN A 153 -20.36 -3.22 1.67
N TYR A 154 -19.15 -3.28 1.09
CA TYR A 154 -17.93 -3.57 1.85
C TYR A 154 -17.63 -2.50 2.90
N LYS A 155 -17.93 -1.23 2.62
CA LYS A 155 -17.78 -0.13 3.58
C LYS A 155 -18.80 -0.24 4.71
N VAL A 156 -20.04 -0.63 4.39
CA VAL A 156 -21.08 -0.89 5.41
C VAL A 156 -20.68 -2.04 6.34
N GLU A 157 -20.08 -3.10 5.79
CA GLU A 157 -19.54 -4.24 6.56
C GLU A 157 -18.43 -3.78 7.50
N MET A 158 -17.41 -3.08 6.98
CA MET A 158 -16.31 -2.53 7.80
C MET A 158 -16.81 -1.60 8.92
N ILE A 159 -17.81 -0.75 8.67
CA ILE A 159 -18.39 0.12 9.71
C ILE A 159 -19.11 -0.72 10.77
N THR A 160 -19.72 -1.84 10.38
CA THR A 160 -20.37 -2.77 11.33
C THR A 160 -19.36 -3.47 12.21
N GLU A 161 -18.23 -3.88 11.66
CA GLU A 161 -17.12 -4.45 12.43
C GLU A 161 -16.54 -3.45 13.43
N LEU A 162 -16.31 -2.20 12.98
CA LEU A 162 -15.84 -1.11 13.86
C LEU A 162 -16.83 -0.82 14.99
N GLU A 163 -18.12 -0.81 14.69
CA GLU A 163 -19.18 -0.65 15.70
C GLU A 163 -19.16 -1.80 16.73
N GLY A 164 -18.91 -3.04 16.29
CA GLY A 164 -18.73 -4.19 17.17
C GLY A 164 -17.50 -4.10 18.08
N MET A 165 -16.47 -3.36 17.65
CA MET A 165 -15.27 -3.04 18.44
C MET A 165 -15.45 -1.85 19.39
N GLY A 166 -16.62 -1.21 19.41
CA GLY A 166 -16.94 -0.07 20.29
C GLY A 166 -16.68 1.31 19.67
N GLU A 167 -16.38 1.39 18.37
CA GLU A 167 -16.24 2.67 17.68
C GLU A 167 -17.60 3.20 17.21
N HIS A 168 -17.96 4.42 17.62
CA HIS A 168 -19.26 5.02 17.29
C HIS A 168 -19.17 6.18 16.30
N LYS A 169 -17.95 6.56 15.90
CA LYS A 169 -17.68 7.59 14.90
C LYS A 169 -16.67 7.08 13.88
N VAL A 170 -16.89 7.42 12.62
CA VAL A 170 -15.96 7.12 11.53
C VAL A 170 -15.62 8.40 10.78
N SER A 171 -14.38 8.46 10.29
CA SER A 171 -13.94 9.56 9.43
C SER A 171 -14.22 9.23 7.97
N ILE A 172 -14.61 10.27 7.25
CA ILE A 172 -15.00 10.21 5.86
C ILE A 172 -14.31 11.34 5.14
N TYR A 173 -13.70 11.01 4.01
CA TYR A 173 -13.04 11.97 3.14
C TYR A 173 -13.86 12.14 1.86
N ARG A 174 -14.21 13.39 1.56
CA ARG A 174 -14.77 13.78 0.28
C ARG A 174 -13.68 14.36 -0.60
N THR A 175 -13.72 14.02 -1.88
CA THR A 175 -12.78 14.55 -2.88
C THR A 175 -13.59 15.01 -4.06
N GLY A 176 -13.79 16.32 -4.16
CA GLY A 176 -14.78 16.90 -5.08
C GLY A 176 -16.22 16.55 -4.70
N ALA A 177 -17.15 16.80 -5.63
CA ALA A 177 -18.58 16.60 -5.39
C ALA A 177 -19.05 15.15 -5.58
N ASP A 178 -18.25 14.33 -6.27
CA ASP A 178 -18.64 13.04 -6.84
C ASP A 178 -18.00 11.83 -6.14
N PHE A 179 -17.10 12.04 -5.18
CA PHE A 179 -16.39 10.95 -4.51
C PHE A 179 -16.34 11.10 -3.00
N VAL A 180 -16.64 10.00 -2.32
CA VAL A 180 -16.59 9.89 -0.87
C VAL A 180 -16.05 8.50 -0.49
N ASP A 181 -15.11 8.47 0.45
CA ASP A 181 -14.55 7.21 0.96
C ASP A 181 -14.38 7.27 2.49
N MET A 182 -14.49 6.11 3.13
CA MET A 182 -14.23 5.96 4.55
C MET A 182 -12.75 5.64 4.77
N CYS A 183 -12.07 6.52 5.50
CA CYS A 183 -10.76 6.23 6.02
C CYS A 183 -10.46 7.06 7.27
N ARG A 184 -9.49 6.60 8.08
CA ARG A 184 -8.91 7.35 9.20
C ARG A 184 -8.07 8.55 8.71
N GLY A 185 -7.42 8.40 7.56
CA GLY A 185 -6.42 9.33 7.03
C GLY A 185 -5.14 9.36 7.88
N PRO A 186 -4.33 10.44 7.82
CA PRO A 186 -4.61 11.68 7.08
C PRO A 186 -4.41 11.56 5.56
N HIS A 187 -4.80 12.61 4.84
CA HIS A 187 -4.60 12.77 3.40
C HIS A 187 -3.79 14.02 3.06
N LEU A 188 -3.34 14.09 1.79
CA LEU A 188 -2.77 15.29 1.20
C LEU A 188 -3.79 16.45 1.23
N PRO A 189 -3.34 17.71 1.23
CA PRO A 189 -4.24 18.87 1.18
C PRO A 189 -5.04 18.95 -0.14
N SER A 190 -4.47 18.50 -1.25
CA SER A 190 -5.13 18.49 -2.55
C SER A 190 -4.60 17.39 -3.46
N THR A 191 -5.44 16.98 -4.42
CA THR A 191 -5.10 16.00 -5.45
C THR A 191 -3.97 16.47 -6.36
N GLY A 192 -3.80 17.78 -6.56
CA GLY A 192 -2.76 18.37 -7.41
C GLY A 192 -1.31 18.09 -6.97
N LYS A 193 -1.11 17.60 -5.74
CA LYS A 193 0.21 17.18 -5.25
C LYS A 193 0.67 15.83 -5.85
N LEU A 194 -0.23 15.05 -6.43
CA LEU A 194 0.04 13.70 -6.97
C LEU A 194 0.53 13.78 -8.43
N LYS A 195 1.73 14.32 -8.66
CA LYS A 195 2.19 14.70 -10.01
C LYS A 195 2.57 13.53 -10.93
N ALA A 196 2.95 12.38 -10.37
CA ALA A 196 3.32 11.21 -11.15
C ALA A 196 2.62 9.98 -10.57
N PHE A 197 1.98 9.20 -11.43
CA PHE A 197 1.20 8.01 -11.07
C PHE A 197 1.36 6.96 -12.16
N LYS A 198 1.45 5.69 -11.76
CA LYS A 198 1.54 4.56 -12.68
C LYS A 198 0.97 3.29 -12.05
N ILE A 199 0.18 2.55 -12.81
CA ILE A 199 -0.28 1.21 -12.42
C ILE A 199 0.78 0.19 -12.85
N MET A 200 1.15 -0.69 -11.92
CA MET A 200 2.24 -1.64 -12.09
C MET A 200 1.74 -3.01 -12.53
N LYS A 201 0.68 -3.50 -11.88
CA LYS A 201 0.12 -4.83 -12.14
C LYS A 201 -1.29 -4.97 -11.58
N ASN A 202 -2.04 -5.91 -12.14
CA ASN A 202 -3.28 -6.44 -11.59
C ASN A 202 -3.01 -7.81 -10.96
N ALA A 203 -3.63 -8.11 -9.83
CA ALA A 203 -3.58 -9.41 -9.16
C ALA A 203 -4.96 -9.78 -8.59
N GLY A 204 -5.22 -11.07 -8.38
CA GLY A 204 -6.39 -11.51 -7.63
C GLY A 204 -6.18 -11.34 -6.12
N ALA A 205 -7.21 -10.92 -5.41
CA ALA A 205 -7.27 -10.91 -3.95
C ALA A 205 -8.61 -11.49 -3.49
N TYR A 206 -8.68 -11.89 -2.22
CA TYR A 206 -9.93 -12.34 -1.61
C TYR A 206 -10.26 -11.44 -0.43
N TRP A 207 -11.55 -11.15 -0.23
CA TRP A 207 -12.01 -10.38 0.92
C TRP A 207 -11.62 -11.09 2.23
N HIS A 208 -11.00 -10.35 3.17
CA HIS A 208 -10.32 -10.89 4.37
C HIS A 208 -9.28 -12.00 4.14
N GLY A 209 -8.83 -12.21 2.90
CA GLY A 209 -7.94 -13.31 2.55
C GLY A 209 -8.60 -14.69 2.57
N ASP A 210 -9.93 -14.78 2.70
CA ASP A 210 -10.66 -16.05 2.70
C ASP A 210 -11.01 -16.46 1.26
N ILE A 211 -10.46 -17.60 0.80
CA ILE A 211 -10.67 -18.14 -0.53
C ILE A 211 -12.15 -18.44 -0.87
N ASN A 212 -13.00 -18.57 0.15
CA ASN A 212 -14.44 -18.79 -0.04
C ASN A 212 -15.19 -17.50 -0.39
N ASN A 213 -14.57 -16.34 -0.20
CA ASN A 213 -15.17 -15.04 -0.52
C ASN A 213 -15.01 -14.71 -2.01
N LYS A 214 -15.77 -13.69 -2.44
CA LYS A 214 -15.66 -13.16 -3.81
C LYS A 214 -14.23 -12.74 -4.12
N MET A 215 -13.73 -13.17 -5.28
CA MET A 215 -12.44 -12.73 -5.79
C MET A 215 -12.51 -11.28 -6.23
N LEU A 216 -11.62 -10.46 -5.68
CA LEU A 216 -11.43 -9.04 -5.97
C LEU A 216 -10.26 -8.86 -6.94
N GLN A 217 -10.27 -7.72 -7.64
CA GLN A 217 -9.16 -7.32 -8.50
C GLN A 217 -8.32 -6.26 -7.81
N ARG A 218 -7.06 -6.59 -7.52
CA ARG A 218 -6.08 -5.75 -6.83
C ARG A 218 -5.21 -5.02 -7.84
N LEU A 219 -5.36 -3.71 -7.95
CA LEU A 219 -4.46 -2.87 -8.75
C LEU A 219 -3.34 -2.34 -7.88
N TYR A 220 -2.11 -2.73 -8.18
CA TYR A 220 -0.90 -2.18 -7.56
C TYR A 220 -0.44 -0.96 -8.34
N ALA A 221 -0.13 0.14 -7.64
CA ALA A 221 0.29 1.37 -8.26
C ALA A 221 1.37 2.11 -7.46
N LEU A 222 2.05 3.00 -8.15
CA LEU A 222 3.05 3.91 -7.61
C LEU A 222 2.57 5.36 -7.82
N ALA A 223 2.86 6.21 -6.86
CA ALA A 223 2.74 7.65 -7.03
C ALA A 223 3.92 8.39 -6.41
N TYR A 224 4.32 9.50 -7.04
CA TYR A 224 5.43 10.35 -6.59
C TYR A 224 5.07 11.84 -6.73
N PRO A 225 5.67 12.71 -5.89
CA PRO A 225 5.45 14.17 -5.98
C PRO A 225 6.12 14.78 -7.21
N GLU A 226 7.04 14.07 -7.86
CA GLU A 226 7.78 14.54 -9.04
C GLU A 226 7.95 13.41 -10.06
N LYS A 227 7.81 13.76 -11.35
CA LYS A 227 8.01 12.80 -12.45
C LYS A 227 9.40 12.18 -12.48
N LYS A 228 10.44 12.96 -12.12
CA LYS A 228 11.82 12.48 -12.06
C LYS A 228 11.99 11.29 -11.12
N MET A 229 11.32 11.30 -9.96
CA MET A 229 11.37 10.19 -9.01
C MET A 229 10.71 8.93 -9.56
N MET A 230 9.61 9.07 -10.30
CA MET A 230 8.98 7.96 -11.01
C MET A 230 9.93 7.40 -12.07
N ASP A 231 10.55 8.25 -12.89
CA ASP A 231 11.48 7.82 -13.94
C ASP A 231 12.70 7.08 -13.36
N GLU A 232 13.26 7.56 -12.25
CA GLU A 232 14.33 6.88 -11.51
C GLU A 232 13.89 5.51 -10.99
N ARG A 233 12.67 5.41 -10.44
CA ARG A 233 12.11 4.15 -9.97
C ARG A 233 11.88 3.15 -11.12
N MET A 234 11.36 3.61 -12.25
CA MET A 234 11.14 2.76 -13.42
C MET A 234 12.47 2.21 -13.96
N LYS A 235 13.52 3.04 -14.04
CA LYS A 235 14.87 2.59 -14.40
C LYS A 235 15.42 1.54 -13.44
N PHE A 236 15.20 1.72 -12.13
CA PHE A 236 15.61 0.73 -11.14
C PHE A 236 14.89 -0.61 -11.33
N LEU A 237 13.58 -0.59 -11.62
CA LEU A 237 12.80 -1.80 -11.87
C LEU A 237 13.22 -2.51 -13.16
N GLU A 238 13.50 -1.78 -14.23
CA GLU A 238 14.04 -2.34 -15.48
C GLU A 238 15.41 -3.02 -15.24
N GLU A 239 16.26 -2.39 -14.44
CA GLU A 239 17.56 -2.95 -14.04
C GLU A 239 17.42 -4.17 -13.12
N ALA A 240 16.40 -4.21 -12.27
CA ALA A 240 16.11 -5.37 -11.42
C ALA A 240 15.56 -6.54 -12.25
N GLU A 241 14.69 -6.28 -13.23
CA GLU A 241 14.13 -7.29 -14.12
C GLU A 241 15.20 -7.98 -14.98
N LYS A 242 16.21 -7.23 -15.44
CA LYS A 242 17.39 -7.80 -16.10
C LYS A 242 18.17 -8.79 -15.22
N ARG A 243 18.05 -8.68 -13.90
CA ARG A 243 18.73 -9.51 -12.91
C ARG A 243 17.80 -10.55 -12.26
N ASP A 244 16.59 -10.72 -12.78
CA ASP A 244 15.65 -11.71 -12.28
C ASP A 244 16.17 -13.12 -12.53
N HIS A 245 16.34 -13.90 -11.45
CA HIS A 245 16.82 -15.27 -11.53
C HIS A 245 15.93 -16.20 -12.38
N ARG A 246 14.64 -15.87 -12.56
CA ARG A 246 13.71 -16.62 -13.43
C ARG A 246 14.03 -16.41 -14.90
N LYS A 247 14.43 -15.18 -15.25
CA LYS A 247 14.86 -14.82 -16.61
C LYS A 247 16.25 -15.38 -16.88
N LEU A 248 17.22 -15.03 -16.03
CA LEU A 248 18.60 -15.49 -16.17
C LEU A 248 18.72 -17.01 -16.06
N GLY A 249 17.96 -17.65 -15.17
CA GLY A 249 17.97 -19.09 -15.00
C GLY A 249 17.53 -19.84 -16.25
N ARG A 250 16.57 -19.27 -17.00
CA ARG A 250 16.15 -19.80 -18.30
C ARG A 250 17.17 -19.52 -19.40
N GLU A 251 17.64 -18.28 -19.50
CA GLU A 251 18.61 -17.84 -20.54
C GLU A 251 19.96 -18.57 -20.42
N LEU A 252 20.44 -18.81 -19.19
CA LEU A 252 21.70 -19.48 -18.90
C LEU A 252 21.57 -21.01 -18.79
N GLY A 253 20.36 -21.55 -18.96
CA GLY A 253 20.10 -22.98 -18.83
C GLY A 253 20.46 -23.54 -17.46
N ILE A 254 20.13 -22.82 -16.39
CA ILE A 254 20.36 -23.22 -14.99
C ILE A 254 19.23 -24.12 -14.50
N PHE A 255 17.97 -23.70 -14.72
CA PHE A 255 16.80 -24.48 -14.33
C PHE A 255 15.63 -24.25 -15.29
N MET A 256 14.67 -25.17 -15.26
CA MET A 256 13.41 -25.05 -15.96
C MET A 256 12.24 -25.53 -15.11
N THR A 257 11.05 -25.06 -15.42
CA THR A 257 9.79 -25.55 -14.86
C THR A 257 9.01 -26.25 -15.96
N HIS A 258 8.37 -27.37 -15.66
CA HIS A 258 7.54 -28.13 -16.59
C HIS A 258 6.26 -28.57 -15.89
N GLU A 259 5.16 -28.72 -16.64
CA GLU A 259 3.84 -29.14 -16.11
C GLU A 259 3.85 -30.54 -15.47
N TRP A 260 4.86 -31.35 -15.78
CA TRP A 260 5.07 -32.66 -15.16
C TRP A 260 5.56 -32.56 -13.71
N ALA A 261 6.17 -31.44 -13.33
CA ALA A 261 6.59 -31.20 -11.96
C ALA A 261 5.51 -30.44 -11.19
N LEU A 262 5.49 -30.66 -9.88
CA LEU A 262 4.62 -29.90 -8.98
C LEU A 262 4.99 -28.41 -9.01
N PRO A 263 4.02 -27.49 -8.85
CA PRO A 263 4.31 -26.08 -8.65
C PRO A 263 5.36 -25.87 -7.55
N GLY A 264 6.40 -25.09 -7.85
CA GLY A 264 7.53 -24.87 -6.93
C GLY A 264 8.64 -25.92 -6.98
N SER A 265 8.56 -26.93 -7.86
CA SER A 265 9.60 -27.96 -8.04
C SER A 265 10.33 -27.82 -9.39
N PRO A 266 11.40 -27.02 -9.50
CA PRO A 266 12.13 -26.84 -10.76
C PRO A 266 13.07 -28.02 -11.08
N PHE A 267 13.28 -28.28 -12.37
CA PHE A 267 14.34 -29.16 -12.85
C PHE A 267 15.64 -28.36 -12.97
N PHE A 268 16.69 -28.77 -12.26
CA PHE A 268 18.03 -28.23 -12.45
C PHE A 268 18.68 -28.86 -13.67
N LEU A 269 19.05 -28.01 -14.62
CA LEU A 269 19.77 -28.39 -15.83
C LEU A 269 21.27 -28.51 -15.53
N ASN A 270 22.08 -28.95 -16.49
CA ASN A 270 23.50 -29.22 -16.26
C ASN A 270 24.25 -28.04 -15.59
N ASN A 271 24.06 -26.82 -16.08
CA ASN A 271 24.72 -25.63 -15.50
C ASN A 271 24.25 -25.37 -14.06
N GLY A 272 22.97 -25.57 -13.76
CA GLY A 272 22.43 -25.43 -12.42
C GLY A 272 22.90 -26.53 -11.47
N ALA A 273 23.03 -27.77 -11.96
CA ALA A 273 23.56 -28.88 -11.18
C ALA A 273 25.02 -28.62 -10.77
N VAL A 274 25.85 -28.06 -11.65
CA VAL A 274 27.22 -27.65 -11.31
C VAL A 274 27.24 -26.62 -10.17
N ILE A 275 26.43 -25.56 -10.28
CA ILE A 275 26.31 -24.54 -9.23
C ILE A 275 25.86 -25.17 -7.90
N TYR A 276 24.84 -26.03 -7.97
CA TYR A 276 24.28 -26.70 -6.80
C TYR A 276 25.32 -27.59 -6.11
N HIS A 277 26.11 -28.36 -6.87
CA HIS A 277 27.16 -29.21 -6.31
C HIS A 277 28.31 -28.41 -5.68
N GLU A 278 28.74 -27.30 -6.28
CA GLU A 278 29.76 -26.44 -5.69
C GLU A 278 29.30 -25.80 -4.38
N LEU A 279 28.03 -25.36 -4.31
CA LEU A 279 27.45 -24.85 -3.06
C LEU A 279 27.34 -25.94 -1.99
N GLN A 280 26.92 -27.16 -2.36
CA GLN A 280 26.88 -28.29 -1.42
C GLN A 280 28.27 -28.65 -0.89
N LYS A 281 29.26 -28.69 -1.77
CA LYS A 281 30.65 -28.96 -1.40
C LYS A 281 31.16 -27.93 -0.39
N PHE A 282 30.96 -26.64 -0.68
CA PHE A 282 31.30 -25.55 0.22
C PHE A 282 30.64 -25.73 1.60
N MET A 283 29.33 -25.99 1.64
CA MET A 283 28.60 -26.20 2.89
C MET A 283 29.13 -27.39 3.70
N ARG A 284 29.44 -28.51 3.03
CA ARG A 284 30.02 -29.70 3.68
C ARG A 284 31.38 -29.42 4.30
N GLU A 285 32.24 -28.70 3.60
CA GLU A 285 33.55 -28.27 4.13
C GLU A 285 33.37 -27.41 5.38
N GLU A 286 32.39 -26.50 5.39
CA GLU A 286 32.10 -25.64 6.53
C GLU A 286 31.50 -26.40 7.73
N TYR A 287 30.69 -27.44 7.49
CA TYR A 287 30.20 -28.34 8.53
C TYR A 287 31.33 -29.10 9.22
N LEU A 288 32.26 -29.67 8.45
CA LEU A 288 33.40 -30.42 8.97
C LEU A 288 34.30 -29.54 9.84
N LYS A 289 34.61 -28.32 9.39
CA LYS A 289 35.41 -27.35 10.16
C LYS A 289 34.81 -27.01 11.52
N ARG A 290 33.47 -27.06 11.65
CA ARG A 290 32.73 -26.74 12.88
C ARG A 290 32.38 -27.98 13.71
N GLY A 291 32.85 -29.16 13.31
CA GLY A 291 32.62 -30.41 14.04
C GLY A 291 31.21 -30.98 13.90
N TYR A 292 30.43 -30.57 12.88
CA TYR A 292 29.16 -31.21 12.55
C TYR A 292 29.40 -32.57 11.92
N GLN A 293 28.53 -33.54 12.25
CA GLN A 293 28.52 -34.87 11.63
C GLN A 293 27.38 -34.93 10.63
N GLU A 294 27.70 -35.05 9.34
CA GLU A 294 26.69 -35.18 8.29
C GLU A 294 26.03 -36.57 8.36
N VAL A 295 24.70 -36.59 8.35
CA VAL A 295 23.88 -37.82 8.34
C VAL A 295 22.86 -37.75 7.20
N ILE A 296 22.43 -38.90 6.70
CA ILE A 296 21.43 -39.01 5.63
C ILE A 296 20.20 -39.70 6.20
N THR A 297 19.02 -39.10 6.00
CA THR A 297 17.73 -39.59 6.50
C THR A 297 16.73 -39.80 5.35
N PRO A 298 15.68 -40.61 5.54
CA PRO A 298 14.59 -40.71 4.57
C PRO A 298 13.90 -39.36 4.32
N GLN A 299 13.34 -39.15 3.13
CA GLN A 299 12.54 -37.96 2.82
C GLN A 299 11.06 -38.12 3.20
N MET A 300 10.60 -39.35 3.38
CA MET A 300 9.22 -39.67 3.76
C MET A 300 9.20 -40.43 5.07
N PHE A 301 8.38 -39.97 6.01
CA PHE A 301 8.22 -40.57 7.32
C PHE A 301 6.76 -40.98 7.56
N LYS A 302 6.54 -41.93 8.46
CA LYS A 302 5.19 -42.28 8.91
C LYS A 302 4.57 -41.11 9.67
N LYS A 303 3.26 -40.92 9.50
CA LYS A 303 2.45 -39.91 10.21
C LYS A 303 2.76 -39.80 11.70
N LYS A 304 3.00 -40.93 12.37
CA LYS A 304 3.34 -41.01 13.79
C LYS A 304 4.50 -40.09 14.18
N LEU A 305 5.51 -39.89 13.31
CA LEU A 305 6.62 -38.97 13.58
C LEU A 305 6.16 -37.50 13.58
N CYS A 306 5.30 -37.12 12.63
CA CYS A 306 4.73 -35.77 12.57
C CYS A 306 3.79 -35.49 13.76
N GLU A 307 3.05 -36.50 14.23
CA GLU A 307 2.24 -36.41 15.45
C GLU A 307 3.14 -36.25 16.69
N THR A 308 4.19 -37.08 16.81
CA THR A 308 5.12 -37.03 17.96
C THR A 308 5.87 -35.70 18.05
N SER A 309 6.19 -35.11 16.90
CA SER A 309 6.86 -33.80 16.81
C SER A 309 5.88 -32.62 16.83
N CYS A 310 4.58 -32.85 17.05
CA CYS A 310 3.51 -31.84 17.03
C CYS A 310 3.30 -31.10 15.68
N HIS A 311 4.03 -31.46 14.62
CA HIS A 311 3.88 -30.82 13.31
C HIS A 311 2.54 -31.14 12.64
N TRP A 312 1.92 -32.28 12.98
CA TRP A 312 0.64 -32.71 12.40
C TRP A 312 -0.55 -31.77 12.71
N GLU A 313 -0.47 -30.99 13.79
CA GLU A 313 -1.53 -30.05 14.18
C GLU A 313 -1.39 -28.69 13.49
N HIS A 314 -0.16 -28.32 13.09
CA HIS A 314 0.16 -26.99 12.56
C HIS A 314 0.40 -26.95 11.04
N TYR A 315 0.78 -28.07 10.42
CA TYR A 315 1.10 -28.17 8.99
C TYR A 315 0.12 -29.09 8.25
N ARG A 316 -1.18 -28.78 8.34
CA ARG A 316 -2.25 -29.46 7.57
C ARG A 316 -2.63 -28.68 6.32
#